data_AF-A0A3N5PTA0-F1
#
_entry.id   AF-A0A3N5PTA0-F1
#
_cell.length_a   1.000
_cell.length_b   1.000
_cell.length_c   1.000
_cell.angle_alpha   90.00
_cell.angle_beta   90.00
_cell.angle_gamma   90.00
#
_symmetry.space_group_name_H-M   'P 1'
#
loop_
_entity.id
_entity.type
_entity.pdbx_description
1 polymer ?
#
loop_
_entity_poly.entity_id
_entity_poly.type
_entity_poly.pdbx_seq_one_letter_code
_entity_poly.pdbx_strand_id
1 'polypeptide(L)'
;MKKIILTAVLILFGLSANADANTDFAKRVGGYFYTSLAPHGTWIEIGFGSPVWRPTMIRKSWAPYRQGQWIYTDYGWYWDSYEDFGYITYHYGRWYYDDYYGWIWIPDYEWAPAWVDWRYDDDYIGWAPLSPYAIFDISIGIHYNYDYYVSYNHWNYVKYNHFCDQNVYNYYVAPKYKYRVHNRTKMRTNYSYYDGRVRNDGVDFDRIRERSGRNIERRNIVSVNDPNDLSREKITKTRDKEIRTYFANPDDISRDGLRDVKVERKERKSTLEISKVELSRDRNLDRTKETKKDDTREVIRNDREKNNVDLNKR
;
A
#
# COMPACT_ATOMS: atom_id res chain seq x y z
N MET A 1 74.54 17.78 26.80
CA MET A 1 73.72 18.07 25.59
C MET A 1 73.01 16.79 25.15
N LYS A 2 71.74 16.93 24.72
CA LYS A 2 70.85 15.93 24.08
C LYS A 2 70.02 14.97 24.97
N LYS A 3 68.96 15.58 25.50
CA LYS A 3 67.52 15.23 25.54
C LYS A 3 67.04 13.78 25.28
N ILE A 4 66.25 13.33 26.26
CA ILE A 4 65.12 12.38 26.28
C ILE A 4 64.15 12.71 25.11
N ILE A 5 63.53 11.74 24.41
CA ILE A 5 62.20 11.18 24.69
C ILE A 5 61.97 10.01 23.71
N LEU A 6 61.56 8.87 24.27
CA LEU A 6 61.07 7.69 23.57
C LEU A 6 59.60 7.95 23.19
N THR A 7 59.29 8.15 21.90
CA THR A 7 57.90 8.29 21.44
C THR A 7 57.43 6.95 20.90
N ALA A 8 56.66 6.23 21.70
CA ALA A 8 55.86 5.09 21.24
C ALA A 8 54.71 5.65 20.38
N VAL A 9 54.78 5.40 19.07
CA VAL A 9 53.67 5.70 18.15
C VAL A 9 52.66 4.56 18.27
N LEU A 10 51.63 4.77 19.09
CA LEU A 10 50.41 3.96 19.09
C LEU A 10 49.67 4.27 17.78
N ILE A 11 49.79 3.38 16.79
CA ILE A 11 48.95 3.40 15.59
C ILE A 11 47.58 2.89 16.04
N LEU A 12 46.70 3.81 16.44
CA LEU A 12 45.29 3.51 16.64
C LEU A 12 44.68 3.17 15.28
N PHE A 13 44.14 1.95 15.18
CA PHE A 13 43.29 1.48 14.10
C PHE A 13 42.14 2.46 13.86
N GLY A 14 42.21 3.22 12.76
CA GLY A 14 41.04 3.77 12.11
C GLY A 14 40.38 2.67 11.27
N LEU A 15 39.65 1.76 11.93
CA LEU A 15 38.62 1.00 11.23
C LEU A 15 37.59 2.03 10.77
N SER A 16 37.68 2.44 9.51
CA SER A 16 36.58 3.11 8.83
C SER A 16 35.44 2.11 8.76
N ALA A 17 34.62 2.08 9.82
CA ALA A 17 33.28 1.56 9.75
C ALA A 17 32.52 2.47 8.79
N ASN A 18 32.57 2.14 7.50
CA ASN A 18 31.45 2.46 6.63
C ASN A 18 30.27 1.69 7.22
N ALA A 19 29.56 2.35 8.12
CA ALA A 19 28.32 1.83 8.65
C ALA A 19 27.39 1.62 7.44
N ASP A 20 27.08 0.36 7.18
CA ASP A 20 26.17 -0.11 6.15
C ASP A 20 24.75 0.42 6.38
N ALA A 21 24.52 1.70 6.13
CA ALA A 21 23.20 2.33 6.16
C ALA A 21 22.28 1.81 5.03
N ASN A 22 22.82 1.08 4.06
CA ASN A 22 22.06 0.47 2.95
C ASN A 22 21.60 -0.98 3.21
N THR A 23 22.05 -1.64 4.29
CA THR A 23 21.64 -3.03 4.57
C THR A 23 20.42 -3.15 5.48
N ASP A 24 19.92 -2.03 5.99
CA ASP A 24 18.78 -2.00 6.91
C ASP A 24 17.42 -2.05 6.20
N PHE A 25 17.32 -1.63 4.93
CA PHE A 25 16.05 -1.68 4.19
C PHE A 25 15.68 -3.12 3.80
N ALA A 26 16.63 -3.88 3.26
CA ALA A 26 16.44 -5.29 2.87
C ALA A 26 16.27 -6.25 4.07
N LYS A 27 16.61 -5.81 5.29
CA LYS A 27 16.45 -6.60 6.54
C LYS A 27 15.08 -6.44 7.21
N ARG A 28 14.20 -5.54 6.74
CA ARG A 28 12.97 -5.11 7.48
C ARG A 28 11.64 -5.53 6.86
N VAL A 29 11.64 -6.45 5.89
CA VAL A 29 10.47 -6.81 5.07
C VAL A 29 10.23 -8.32 5.19
N GLY A 30 9.10 -8.74 5.78
CA GLY A 30 8.86 -10.14 6.18
C GLY A 30 7.89 -10.93 5.29
N GLY A 31 7.84 -12.23 5.54
CA GLY A 31 8.02 -13.24 4.50
C GLY A 31 6.79 -13.77 3.81
N TYR A 32 5.62 -13.72 4.44
CA TYR A 32 4.42 -14.32 3.86
C TYR A 32 4.10 -13.77 2.45
N PHE A 33 4.23 -12.46 2.22
CA PHE A 33 3.98 -11.87 0.90
C PHE A 33 5.01 -12.32 -0.14
N TYR A 34 6.27 -12.48 0.26
CA TYR A 34 7.35 -12.88 -0.64
C TYR A 34 7.12 -14.27 -1.17
N THR A 35 6.93 -15.22 -0.27
CA THR A 35 6.75 -16.64 -0.60
C THR A 35 5.43 -16.86 -1.35
N SER A 36 4.35 -16.20 -0.95
CA SER A 36 3.04 -16.33 -1.61
C SER A 36 2.99 -15.74 -3.01
N LEU A 37 3.75 -14.67 -3.28
CA LEU A 37 3.81 -14.04 -4.60
C LEU A 37 4.87 -14.66 -5.52
N ALA A 38 5.81 -15.44 -4.98
CA ALA A 38 6.90 -16.05 -5.75
C ALA A 38 6.41 -16.95 -6.91
N PRO A 39 5.34 -17.76 -6.79
CA PRO A 39 4.83 -18.56 -7.90
C PRO A 39 4.21 -17.75 -9.04
N HIS A 40 3.78 -16.51 -8.77
CA HIS A 40 3.00 -15.70 -9.71
C HIS A 40 3.82 -14.61 -10.42
N GLY A 41 5.09 -14.42 -10.03
CA GLY A 41 5.91 -13.33 -10.54
C GLY A 41 7.37 -13.42 -10.12
N THR A 42 8.08 -12.33 -10.29
CA THR A 42 9.51 -12.21 -9.98
C THR A 42 9.72 -11.05 -9.04
N TRP A 43 10.48 -11.30 -7.97
CA TRP A 43 10.98 -10.24 -7.11
C TRP A 43 12.23 -9.62 -7.73
N ILE A 44 12.23 -8.30 -7.84
CA ILE A 44 13.29 -7.50 -8.45
C ILE A 44 13.78 -6.52 -7.40
N GLU A 45 15.09 -6.39 -7.29
CA GLU A 45 15.69 -5.32 -6.50
C GLU A 45 15.81 -4.06 -7.36
N ILE A 46 15.17 -2.99 -6.92
CA ILE A 46 15.33 -1.64 -7.47
C ILE A 46 16.06 -0.75 -6.46
N GLY A 47 16.35 0.50 -6.82
CA GLY A 47 17.22 1.44 -6.10
C GLY A 47 17.28 1.29 -4.57
N PHE A 48 18.48 1.48 -4.00
CA PHE A 48 18.76 1.32 -2.56
C PHE A 48 18.43 -0.07 -1.99
N GLY A 49 18.41 -1.12 -2.81
CA GLY A 49 18.19 -2.49 -2.33
C GLY A 49 16.71 -2.80 -2.06
N SER A 50 15.79 -2.07 -2.69
CA SER A 50 14.36 -2.15 -2.41
C SER A 50 13.69 -3.25 -3.23
N PRO A 51 13.13 -4.29 -2.60
CA PRO A 51 12.46 -5.36 -3.34
C PRO A 51 11.07 -4.94 -3.80
N VAL A 52 10.81 -5.10 -5.10
CA VAL A 52 9.49 -4.95 -5.73
C VAL A 52 9.11 -6.22 -6.46
N TRP A 53 7.81 -6.47 -6.60
CA TRP A 53 7.32 -7.66 -7.27
C TRP A 53 6.76 -7.33 -8.66
N ARG A 54 7.04 -8.18 -9.63
CA ARG A 54 6.55 -8.05 -11.01
C ARG A 54 5.81 -9.33 -11.43
N PRO A 55 4.52 -9.27 -11.80
CA PRO A 55 3.82 -10.44 -12.32
C PRO A 55 4.42 -10.90 -13.66
N THR A 56 4.53 -12.22 -13.87
CA THR A 56 5.12 -12.80 -15.10
C THR A 56 4.11 -13.53 -15.99
N MET A 57 3.09 -14.15 -15.41
CA MET A 57 2.10 -14.97 -16.13
C MET A 57 0.86 -14.16 -16.52
N ILE A 58 1.05 -13.00 -17.16
CA ILE A 58 -0.03 -12.07 -17.50
C ILE A 58 -0.05 -11.71 -18.99
N ARG A 59 -1.23 -11.37 -19.51
CA ARG A 59 -1.40 -10.95 -20.91
C ARG A 59 -0.71 -9.60 -21.16
N LYS A 60 -0.31 -9.33 -22.41
CA LYS A 60 0.38 -8.09 -22.80
C LYS A 60 -0.37 -6.79 -22.43
N SER A 61 -1.71 -6.82 -22.36
CA SER A 61 -2.57 -5.68 -22.01
C SER A 61 -3.04 -5.68 -20.55
N TRP A 62 -2.43 -6.52 -19.72
CA TRP A 62 -2.78 -6.63 -18.31
C TRP A 62 -2.43 -5.34 -17.55
N ALA A 63 -3.27 -5.00 -16.59
CA ALA A 63 -3.05 -3.92 -15.65
C ALA A 63 -3.72 -4.27 -14.30
N PRO A 64 -3.24 -3.71 -13.19
CA PRO A 64 -3.88 -3.81 -11.87
C PRO A 64 -5.34 -3.34 -11.89
N TYR A 65 -6.18 -3.91 -11.01
CA TYR A 65 -7.61 -3.57 -10.87
C TYR A 65 -8.41 -3.67 -12.18
N ARG A 66 -8.07 -4.65 -13.03
CA ARG A 66 -8.68 -4.82 -14.36
C ARG A 66 -9.64 -6.00 -14.44
N GLN A 67 -9.33 -7.12 -13.79
CA GLN A 67 -10.13 -8.34 -13.84
C GLN A 67 -10.71 -8.63 -12.45
N GLY A 68 -12.01 -8.41 -12.29
CA GLY A 68 -12.67 -8.50 -11.00
C GLY A 68 -13.99 -7.75 -11.00
N GLN A 69 -14.48 -7.43 -9.80
CA GLN A 69 -15.71 -6.69 -9.60
C GLN A 69 -15.65 -5.82 -8.34
N TRP A 70 -16.44 -4.74 -8.34
CA TRP A 70 -16.60 -3.89 -7.16
C TRP A 70 -17.76 -4.37 -6.30
N ILE A 71 -17.49 -4.62 -5.03
CA ILE A 71 -18.47 -5.06 -4.04
C ILE A 71 -18.50 -4.03 -2.92
N TYR A 72 -19.70 -3.60 -2.52
CA TYR A 72 -19.82 -2.69 -1.40
C TYR A 72 -19.81 -3.47 -0.07
N THR A 73 -18.96 -3.04 0.86
CA THR A 73 -18.74 -3.71 2.14
C THR A 73 -18.88 -2.75 3.32
N ASP A 74 -18.80 -3.32 4.51
CA ASP A 74 -18.58 -2.66 5.80
C ASP A 74 -17.27 -1.85 5.87
N TYR A 75 -16.31 -2.07 4.96
CA TYR A 75 -15.11 -1.22 4.81
C TYR A 75 -15.11 -0.37 3.52
N GLY A 76 -16.26 -0.25 2.83
CA GLY A 76 -16.41 0.54 1.61
C GLY A 76 -16.29 -0.31 0.33
N TRP A 77 -15.82 0.28 -0.76
CA TRP A 77 -15.67 -0.40 -2.05
C TRP A 77 -14.50 -1.36 -2.04
N TYR A 78 -14.82 -2.66 -2.02
CA TYR A 78 -13.89 -3.77 -2.08
C TYR A 78 -13.70 -4.23 -3.51
N TRP A 79 -12.43 -4.38 -3.92
CA TRP A 79 -12.09 -4.99 -5.20
C TRP A 79 -11.97 -6.49 -5.06
N ASP A 80 -12.97 -7.23 -5.57
CA ASP A 80 -12.93 -8.68 -5.65
C ASP A 80 -12.23 -9.11 -6.94
N SER A 81 -10.92 -9.38 -6.81
CA SER A 81 -10.06 -9.73 -7.94
C SER A 81 -10.23 -11.16 -8.39
N TYR A 82 -10.02 -11.35 -9.69
CA TYR A 82 -9.98 -12.66 -10.31
C TYR A 82 -8.58 -13.24 -10.49
N GLU A 83 -7.58 -12.64 -9.86
CA GLU A 83 -6.20 -13.09 -9.86
C GLU A 83 -5.84 -13.71 -8.51
N ASP A 84 -5.12 -14.82 -8.54
CA ASP A 84 -4.81 -15.59 -7.33
C ASP A 84 -3.90 -14.83 -6.35
N PHE A 85 -3.13 -13.86 -6.85
CA PHE A 85 -2.33 -12.94 -6.03
C PHE A 85 -3.11 -11.69 -5.55
N GLY A 86 -4.36 -11.53 -6.00
CA GLY A 86 -5.15 -10.32 -5.82
C GLY A 86 -5.46 -10.01 -4.36
N TYR A 87 -5.68 -11.04 -3.53
CA TYR A 87 -5.94 -10.89 -2.10
C TYR A 87 -4.77 -10.23 -1.33
N ILE A 88 -3.55 -10.24 -1.90
CA ILE A 88 -2.40 -9.49 -1.40
C ILE A 88 -2.34 -8.15 -2.14
N THR A 89 -2.08 -8.18 -3.45
CA THR A 89 -1.59 -6.98 -4.16
C THR A 89 -2.63 -5.88 -4.39
N TYR A 90 -3.91 -6.16 -4.18
CA TYR A 90 -4.99 -5.15 -4.29
C TYR A 90 -5.48 -4.62 -2.94
N HIS A 91 -5.11 -5.29 -1.85
CA HIS A 91 -5.48 -4.86 -0.51
C HIS A 91 -4.29 -4.37 0.32
N TYR A 92 -3.07 -4.66 -0.14
CA TYR A 92 -1.81 -4.26 0.44
C TYR A 92 -0.90 -3.65 -0.64
N GLY A 93 0.11 -2.90 -0.20
CA GLY A 93 1.10 -2.30 -1.10
C GLY A 93 0.53 -1.29 -2.08
N ARG A 94 1.34 -0.96 -3.09
CA ARG A 94 1.02 0.03 -4.13
C ARG A 94 1.51 -0.46 -5.48
N TRP A 95 0.78 -0.12 -6.53
CA TRP A 95 1.16 -0.43 -7.90
C TRP A 95 1.79 0.78 -8.57
N TYR A 96 2.86 0.55 -9.34
CA TYR A 96 3.52 1.57 -10.13
C TYR A 96 3.78 1.04 -11.54
N TYR A 97 3.58 1.89 -12.54
CA TYR A 97 3.96 1.56 -13.91
C TYR A 97 5.34 2.13 -14.18
N ASP A 98 6.34 1.25 -14.24
CA ASP A 98 7.69 1.59 -14.63
C ASP A 98 7.87 1.46 -16.15
N ASP A 99 8.55 2.42 -16.76
CA ASP A 99 8.71 2.45 -18.22
C ASP A 99 9.50 1.24 -18.78
N TYR A 100 10.36 0.63 -17.97
CA TYR A 100 11.15 -0.54 -18.37
C TYR A 100 10.55 -1.86 -17.86
N TYR A 101 10.18 -1.93 -16.59
CA TYR A 101 9.66 -3.14 -15.96
C TYR A 101 8.14 -3.33 -16.20
N GLY A 102 7.43 -2.31 -16.64
CA GLY A 102 5.97 -2.29 -16.68
C GLY A 102 5.39 -2.19 -15.27
N TRP A 103 4.24 -2.82 -15.04
CA TRP A 103 3.63 -2.84 -13.72
C TRP A 103 4.47 -3.60 -12.69
N ILE A 104 4.86 -2.88 -11.64
CA ILE A 104 5.54 -3.40 -10.46
C ILE A 104 4.71 -3.08 -9.21
N TRP A 105 4.78 -3.95 -8.22
CA TRP A 105 4.11 -3.82 -6.94
C TRP A 105 5.13 -3.59 -5.84
N ILE A 106 4.90 -2.55 -5.05
CA ILE A 106 5.73 -2.14 -3.92
C ILE A 106 5.02 -2.66 -2.66
N PRO A 107 5.68 -3.51 -1.86
CA PRO A 107 5.09 -4.02 -0.62
C PRO A 107 4.78 -2.92 0.38
N ASP A 108 3.59 -2.98 0.96
CA ASP A 108 3.18 -2.23 2.16
C ASP A 108 2.16 -3.10 2.91
N TYR A 109 1.98 -2.86 4.20
CA TYR A 109 1.30 -3.79 5.11
C TYR A 109 0.00 -3.26 5.71
N GLU A 110 -0.35 -2.02 5.40
CA GLU A 110 -1.66 -1.49 5.73
C GLU A 110 -2.71 -2.05 4.78
N TRP A 111 -3.70 -2.73 5.34
CA TRP A 111 -4.83 -3.28 4.59
C TRP A 111 -5.86 -2.19 4.28
N ALA A 112 -6.38 -2.20 3.05
CA ALA A 112 -7.58 -1.48 2.64
C ALA A 112 -8.42 -2.36 1.70
N PRO A 113 -9.74 -2.12 1.56
CA PRO A 113 -10.58 -2.85 0.61
C PRO A 113 -10.14 -2.69 -0.85
N ALA A 114 -9.45 -1.59 -1.18
CA ALA A 114 -8.72 -1.35 -2.42
C ALA A 114 -7.85 -0.09 -2.25
N TRP A 115 -6.70 -0.05 -2.91
CA TRP A 115 -5.84 1.14 -3.03
C TRP A 115 -5.91 1.71 -4.45
N VAL A 116 -6.91 2.56 -4.69
CA VAL A 116 -7.18 3.22 -5.98
C VAL A 116 -7.47 4.71 -5.84
N ASP A 117 -7.08 5.51 -6.84
CA ASP A 117 -7.69 6.82 -7.06
C ASP A 117 -9.06 6.65 -7.72
N TRP A 118 -10.02 7.50 -7.36
CA TRP A 118 -11.34 7.51 -7.99
C TRP A 118 -11.55 8.75 -8.85
N ARG A 119 -12.30 8.55 -9.92
CA ARG A 119 -12.86 9.61 -10.76
C ARG A 119 -14.31 9.33 -11.06
N TYR A 120 -15.09 10.39 -11.24
CA TYR A 120 -16.50 10.24 -11.60
C TYR A 120 -17.03 11.48 -12.32
N ASP A 121 -18.06 11.27 -13.13
CA ASP A 121 -18.96 12.31 -13.62
C ASP A 121 -20.42 11.83 -13.45
N ASP A 122 -21.33 12.30 -14.29
CA ASP A 122 -22.72 11.87 -14.28
C ASP A 122 -22.97 10.51 -14.98
N ASP A 123 -22.07 10.07 -15.85
CA ASP A 123 -22.23 8.86 -16.66
C ASP A 123 -21.28 7.72 -16.26
N TYR A 124 -20.05 8.06 -15.87
CA TYR A 124 -18.96 7.13 -15.62
C TYR A 124 -18.43 7.24 -14.20
N ILE A 125 -18.00 6.08 -13.72
CA ILE A 125 -17.09 5.92 -12.61
C ILE A 125 -15.78 5.40 -13.18
N GLY A 126 -14.67 5.87 -12.64
CA GLY A 126 -13.36 5.34 -12.97
C GLY A 126 -12.45 5.21 -11.78
N TRP A 127 -11.47 4.32 -11.94
CA TRP A 127 -10.44 4.06 -10.96
C TRP A 127 -9.10 3.82 -11.64
N ALA A 128 -8.03 4.16 -10.93
CA ALA A 128 -6.69 3.76 -11.29
C ALA A 128 -5.92 3.34 -10.03
N PRO A 129 -4.87 2.51 -10.16
CA PRO A 129 -4.11 2.09 -8.99
C PRO A 129 -3.52 3.31 -8.29
N LEU A 130 -3.65 3.34 -6.96
CA LEU A 130 -3.11 4.42 -6.16
C LEU A 130 -1.57 4.33 -6.17
N SER A 131 -0.92 5.45 -6.45
CA SER A 131 0.54 5.52 -6.60
C SER A 131 1.28 5.21 -5.29
N PRO A 132 2.53 4.70 -5.32
CA PRO A 132 3.39 4.57 -4.14
C PRO A 132 3.68 5.87 -3.40
N TYR A 133 3.49 7.01 -4.05
CA TYR A 133 3.68 8.35 -3.44
C TYR A 133 2.43 8.84 -2.69
N ALA A 134 1.34 8.08 -2.72
CA ALA A 134 0.11 8.38 -1.99
C ALA A 134 0.17 7.81 -0.58
N ILE A 135 0.07 8.69 0.41
CA ILE A 135 0.14 8.38 1.83
C ILE A 135 -1.26 8.45 2.41
N PHE A 136 -1.64 7.43 3.17
CA PHE A 136 -2.84 7.48 4.01
C PHE A 136 -2.49 8.00 5.40
N ASP A 137 -3.20 9.04 5.81
CA ASP A 137 -3.25 9.55 7.17
C ASP A 137 -4.68 9.45 7.71
N ILE A 138 -4.82 9.07 8.98
CA ILE A 138 -6.13 8.84 9.60
C ILE A 138 -6.94 10.15 9.72
N SER A 139 -6.27 11.29 9.86
CA SER A 139 -6.90 12.59 10.11
C SER A 139 -7.38 13.27 8.84
N ILE A 140 -6.62 13.12 7.75
CA ILE A 140 -6.88 13.85 6.48
C ILE A 140 -7.13 12.94 5.28
N GLY A 141 -7.01 11.62 5.43
CA GLY A 141 -7.15 10.66 4.33
C GLY A 141 -5.90 10.60 3.46
N ILE A 142 -6.07 10.51 2.13
CA ILE A 142 -4.95 10.40 1.20
C ILE A 142 -4.37 11.76 0.87
N HIS A 143 -3.04 11.86 0.91
CA HIS A 143 -2.27 12.99 0.41
C HIS A 143 -1.01 12.50 -0.32
N TYR A 144 -0.36 13.39 -1.06
CA TYR A 144 0.79 13.06 -1.91
C TYR A 144 2.02 13.85 -1.48
N ASN A 145 3.15 13.16 -1.30
CA ASN A 145 4.44 13.79 -0.97
C ASN A 145 5.29 14.09 -2.22
N TYR A 146 4.83 13.63 -3.39
CA TYR A 146 5.48 13.81 -4.67
C TYR A 146 4.41 14.02 -5.75
N ASP A 147 4.64 15.01 -6.61
CA ASP A 147 3.71 15.34 -7.68
C ASP A 147 3.75 14.26 -8.76
N TYR A 148 2.78 13.35 -8.71
CA TYR A 148 2.68 12.21 -9.60
C TYR A 148 1.28 12.07 -10.16
N TYR A 149 1.19 12.02 -11.49
CA TYR A 149 -0.05 11.85 -12.21
C TYR A 149 -0.12 10.48 -12.85
N VAL A 150 -1.15 9.71 -12.47
CA VAL A 150 -1.44 8.46 -13.15
C VAL A 150 -1.97 8.75 -14.56
N SER A 151 -1.19 8.36 -15.57
CA SER A 151 -1.57 8.48 -16.99
C SER A 151 -3.00 7.99 -17.22
N TYR A 152 -3.80 8.75 -17.99
CA TYR A 152 -5.18 8.39 -18.28
C TYR A 152 -5.32 6.98 -18.87
N ASN A 153 -4.28 6.45 -19.52
CA ASN A 153 -4.27 5.09 -20.09
C ASN A 153 -4.42 3.99 -19.03
N HIS A 154 -3.98 4.25 -17.79
CA HIS A 154 -4.04 3.33 -16.66
C HIS A 154 -5.36 3.40 -15.87
N TRP A 155 -6.23 4.34 -16.22
CA TRP A 155 -7.57 4.42 -15.65
C TRP A 155 -8.51 3.42 -16.31
N ASN A 156 -9.37 2.79 -15.50
CA ASN A 156 -10.51 2.01 -15.96
C ASN A 156 -11.77 2.85 -15.78
N TYR A 157 -12.68 2.82 -16.74
CA TYR A 157 -13.94 3.55 -16.68
C TYR A 157 -15.08 2.65 -17.12
N VAL A 158 -16.21 2.73 -16.41
CA VAL A 158 -17.46 2.03 -16.73
C VAL A 158 -18.63 2.96 -16.46
N LYS A 159 -19.76 2.69 -17.10
CA LYS A 159 -21.02 3.35 -16.75
C LYS A 159 -21.52 2.85 -15.38
N TYR A 160 -22.29 3.67 -14.68
CA TYR A 160 -22.83 3.35 -13.35
C TYR A 160 -23.57 1.99 -13.31
N ASN A 161 -24.35 1.67 -14.33
CA ASN A 161 -25.11 0.42 -14.41
C ASN A 161 -24.25 -0.84 -14.54
N HIS A 162 -22.98 -0.71 -14.94
CA HIS A 162 -22.02 -1.80 -15.08
C HIS A 162 -20.99 -1.87 -13.94
N PHE A 163 -21.01 -0.92 -13.01
CA PHE A 163 -19.97 -0.78 -11.99
C PHE A 163 -19.86 -1.99 -11.05
N CYS A 164 -20.98 -2.62 -10.72
CA CYS A 164 -21.06 -3.83 -9.90
C CYS A 164 -21.44 -5.07 -10.74
N ASP A 165 -21.19 -5.07 -12.06
CA ASP A 165 -21.36 -6.28 -12.87
C ASP A 165 -20.26 -7.29 -12.54
N GLN A 166 -20.61 -8.57 -12.63
CA GLN A 166 -19.62 -9.63 -12.53
C GLN A 166 -18.64 -9.48 -13.69
N ASN A 167 -17.34 -9.39 -13.38
CA ASN A 167 -16.29 -9.03 -14.31
C ASN A 167 -16.51 -7.68 -15.02
N VAL A 168 -16.23 -6.58 -14.32
CA VAL A 168 -16.39 -5.22 -14.87
C VAL A 168 -15.55 -4.96 -16.13
N TYR A 169 -14.50 -5.77 -16.36
CA TYR A 169 -13.63 -5.73 -17.53
C TYR A 169 -14.39 -5.68 -18.87
N ASN A 170 -15.51 -6.39 -18.95
CA ASN A 170 -16.32 -6.52 -20.16
C ASN A 170 -16.98 -5.20 -20.59
N TYR A 171 -17.05 -4.22 -19.68
CA TYR A 171 -17.78 -2.97 -19.86
C TYR A 171 -16.87 -1.75 -19.90
N TYR A 172 -15.55 -1.97 -19.97
CA TYR A 172 -14.58 -0.89 -19.96
C TYR A 172 -14.72 0.02 -21.18
N VAL A 173 -14.65 1.33 -20.93
CA VAL A 173 -14.53 2.31 -22.00
C VAL A 173 -13.32 1.98 -22.88
N ALA A 174 -13.56 1.84 -24.18
CA ALA A 174 -12.52 1.51 -25.14
C ALA A 174 -11.38 2.56 -25.11
N PRO A 175 -10.11 2.15 -25.33
CA PRO A 175 -8.95 3.06 -25.25
C PRO A 175 -9.10 4.36 -26.02
N LYS A 176 -9.68 4.32 -27.23
CA LYS A 176 -9.91 5.50 -28.09
C LYS A 176 -10.81 6.58 -27.48
N TYR A 177 -11.66 6.24 -26.50
CA TYR A 177 -12.57 7.19 -25.83
C TYR A 177 -12.10 7.58 -24.42
N LYS A 178 -11.08 6.89 -23.90
CA LYS A 178 -10.65 7.02 -22.51
C LYS A 178 -10.19 8.43 -22.15
N TYR A 179 -9.45 9.09 -23.05
CA TYR A 179 -9.01 10.48 -22.87
C TYR A 179 -10.18 11.45 -22.67
N ARG A 180 -11.24 11.33 -23.47
CA ARG A 180 -12.43 12.20 -23.37
C ARG A 180 -13.16 12.00 -22.04
N VAL A 181 -13.32 10.75 -21.61
CA VAL A 181 -13.95 10.44 -20.32
C VAL A 181 -13.08 10.93 -19.16
N HIS A 182 -11.75 10.75 -19.24
CA HIS A 182 -10.84 11.23 -18.21
C HIS A 182 -10.93 12.76 -18.02
N ASN A 183 -10.95 13.53 -19.11
CA ASN A 183 -10.96 15.00 -19.04
C ASN A 183 -12.25 15.62 -18.47
N ARG A 184 -13.38 14.92 -18.55
CA ARG A 184 -14.67 15.43 -18.04
C ARG A 184 -15.04 14.90 -16.66
N THR A 185 -14.34 13.86 -16.20
CA THR A 185 -14.52 13.33 -14.84
C THR A 185 -13.69 14.13 -13.85
N LYS A 186 -14.13 14.18 -12.59
CA LYS A 186 -13.41 14.81 -11.49
C LYS A 186 -12.88 13.76 -10.52
N MET A 187 -11.74 14.05 -9.88
CA MET A 187 -11.17 13.18 -8.86
C MET A 187 -12.03 13.15 -7.60
N ARG A 188 -11.96 12.03 -6.90
CA ARG A 188 -12.52 11.88 -5.57
C ARG A 188 -11.62 10.98 -4.75
N THR A 189 -11.27 11.43 -3.56
CA THR A 189 -10.46 10.65 -2.65
C THR A 189 -11.16 10.66 -1.31
N ASN A 190 -11.77 9.53 -0.96
CA ASN A 190 -12.60 9.39 0.23
C ASN A 190 -12.16 8.14 0.97
N TYR A 191 -11.03 8.28 1.67
CA TYR A 191 -10.48 7.27 2.55
C TYR A 191 -10.64 7.75 3.98
N SER A 192 -11.07 6.85 4.84
CA SER A 192 -11.25 7.10 6.27
C SER A 192 -10.70 5.92 7.07
N TYR A 193 -10.76 6.03 8.39
CA TYR A 193 -10.38 4.95 9.29
C TYR A 193 -11.59 4.55 10.12
N TYR A 194 -11.91 3.27 10.14
CA TYR A 194 -13.07 2.72 10.83
C TYR A 194 -12.73 1.33 11.36
N ASP A 195 -13.05 1.09 12.65
CA ASP A 195 -12.87 -0.21 13.30
C ASP A 195 -11.45 -0.81 13.12
N GLY A 196 -10.44 0.03 13.35
CA GLY A 196 -9.03 -0.37 13.27
C GLY A 196 -8.51 -0.60 11.84
N ARG A 197 -9.27 -0.23 10.80
CA ARG A 197 -8.87 -0.44 9.39
C ARG A 197 -9.18 0.75 8.50
N VAL A 198 -8.46 0.79 7.38
CA VAL A 198 -8.74 1.75 6.31
C VAL A 198 -10.08 1.38 5.67
N ARG A 199 -10.90 2.40 5.48
CA ARG A 199 -12.16 2.34 4.75
C ARG A 199 -12.02 3.16 3.47
N ASN A 200 -12.41 2.58 2.33
CA ASN A 200 -12.37 3.24 1.03
C ASN A 200 -13.79 3.47 0.53
N ASP A 201 -14.35 4.63 0.83
CA ASP A 201 -15.71 4.98 0.37
C ASP A 201 -15.73 5.49 -1.06
N GLY A 202 -14.57 5.89 -1.62
CA GLY A 202 -14.44 6.30 -3.01
C GLY A 202 -15.53 7.25 -3.48
N VAL A 203 -16.26 6.85 -4.54
CA VAL A 203 -17.49 7.50 -4.98
C VAL A 203 -18.66 7.07 -4.09
N ASP A 204 -19.46 8.03 -3.62
CA ASP A 204 -20.54 7.80 -2.65
C ASP A 204 -21.46 6.63 -3.03
N PHE A 205 -21.68 5.74 -2.07
CA PHE A 205 -22.53 4.57 -2.22
C PHE A 205 -23.93 4.93 -2.73
N ASP A 206 -24.58 5.93 -2.12
CA ASP A 206 -25.94 6.32 -2.50
C ASP A 206 -26.00 6.82 -3.94
N ARG A 207 -25.00 7.59 -4.39
CA ARG A 207 -24.90 8.04 -5.78
C ARG A 207 -24.77 6.86 -6.74
N ILE A 208 -23.95 5.87 -6.42
CA ILE A 208 -23.77 4.69 -7.26
C ILE A 208 -25.06 3.87 -7.30
N ARG A 209 -25.68 3.64 -6.14
CA ARG A 209 -26.94 2.91 -6.02
C ARG A 209 -28.03 3.55 -6.88
N GLU A 210 -28.24 4.85 -6.73
CA GLU A 210 -29.25 5.61 -7.49
C GLU A 210 -29.01 5.56 -9.01
N ARG A 211 -27.77 5.76 -9.45
CA ARG A 211 -27.43 5.84 -10.89
C ARG A 211 -27.24 4.48 -11.56
N SER A 212 -26.93 3.44 -10.80
CA SER A 212 -26.76 2.09 -11.34
C SER A 212 -28.09 1.50 -11.81
N GLY A 213 -29.22 1.92 -11.22
CA GLY A 213 -30.51 1.28 -11.41
C GLY A 213 -30.55 -0.17 -10.89
N ARG A 214 -29.60 -0.55 -10.02
CA ARG A 214 -29.45 -1.90 -9.46
C ARG A 214 -29.63 -1.88 -7.95
N ASN A 215 -30.13 -2.98 -7.41
CA ASN A 215 -30.09 -3.21 -5.97
C ASN A 215 -28.67 -3.63 -5.56
N ILE A 216 -27.90 -2.68 -5.02
CA ILE A 216 -26.56 -2.95 -4.50
C ILE A 216 -26.69 -3.22 -3.01
N GLU A 217 -26.38 -4.45 -2.62
CA GLU A 217 -26.43 -4.87 -1.23
C GLU A 217 -25.04 -4.75 -0.59
N ARG A 218 -25.00 -4.28 0.67
CA ARG A 218 -23.78 -4.36 1.48
C ARG A 218 -23.46 -5.82 1.80
N ARG A 219 -22.20 -6.20 1.68
CA ARG A 219 -21.64 -7.50 2.06
C ARG A 219 -20.76 -7.34 3.30
N ASN A 220 -20.67 -8.40 4.11
CA ASN A 220 -19.80 -8.42 5.29
C ASN A 220 -18.44 -9.01 4.92
N ILE A 221 -17.36 -8.38 5.38
CA ILE A 221 -16.01 -8.95 5.25
C ILE A 221 -15.74 -9.93 6.40
N VAL A 222 -15.30 -11.14 6.05
CA VAL A 222 -14.89 -12.18 6.97
C VAL A 222 -13.41 -12.45 6.76
N SER A 223 -12.61 -12.30 7.82
CA SER A 223 -11.19 -12.64 7.75
C SER A 223 -10.98 -14.15 7.84
N VAL A 224 -10.07 -14.68 7.02
CA VAL A 224 -9.57 -16.04 7.16
C VAL A 224 -8.20 -16.04 7.85
N ASN A 225 -7.93 -17.08 8.64
CA ASN A 225 -6.64 -17.25 9.31
C ASN A 225 -5.59 -17.87 8.38
N ASP A 226 -6.00 -18.79 7.50
CA ASP A 226 -5.15 -19.40 6.49
C ASP A 226 -5.52 -18.85 5.11
N PRO A 227 -4.60 -18.12 4.44
CA PRO A 227 -4.80 -17.65 3.07
C PRO A 227 -5.13 -18.73 2.06
N ASN A 228 -4.73 -19.99 2.29
CA ASN A 228 -5.11 -21.11 1.43
C ASN A 228 -6.63 -21.37 1.41
N ASP A 229 -7.37 -20.83 2.38
CA ASP A 229 -8.83 -20.85 2.42
C ASP A 229 -9.48 -19.83 1.47
N LEU A 230 -8.70 -18.95 0.83
CA LEU A 230 -9.15 -18.06 -0.24
C LEU A 230 -9.13 -18.72 -1.63
N SER A 231 -8.72 -20.00 -1.73
CA SER A 231 -8.82 -20.74 -2.98
C SER A 231 -10.28 -20.77 -3.49
N ARG A 232 -10.47 -20.43 -4.76
CA ARG A 232 -11.78 -20.21 -5.39
C ARG A 232 -12.75 -21.38 -5.26
N GLU A 233 -12.23 -22.60 -5.21
CA GLU A 233 -13.01 -23.84 -5.04
C GLU A 233 -13.70 -23.91 -3.67
N LYS A 234 -13.16 -23.23 -2.65
CA LYS A 234 -13.76 -23.10 -1.30
C LYS A 234 -14.70 -21.90 -1.17
N ILE A 235 -14.57 -20.86 -2.01
CA ILE A 235 -15.40 -19.64 -1.99
C ILE A 235 -16.82 -19.91 -2.52
N THR A 236 -16.99 -20.87 -3.45
CA THR A 236 -18.29 -21.19 -4.07
C THR A 236 -19.33 -21.80 -3.11
N LYS A 237 -18.94 -22.10 -1.86
CA LYS A 237 -19.84 -22.62 -0.80
C LYS A 237 -20.26 -21.57 0.24
N THR A 238 -19.81 -20.33 0.11
CA THR A 238 -20.10 -19.28 1.10
C THR A 238 -21.47 -18.66 0.85
N ARG A 239 -22.22 -18.39 1.92
CA ARG A 239 -23.52 -17.70 1.86
C ARG A 239 -23.38 -16.41 1.03
N ASP A 240 -24.36 -16.09 0.19
CA ASP A 240 -24.40 -14.97 -0.77
C ASP A 240 -24.08 -13.57 -0.21
N LYS A 241 -23.84 -13.42 1.10
CA LYS A 241 -23.67 -12.16 1.83
C LYS A 241 -22.27 -11.91 2.40
N GLU A 242 -21.35 -12.88 2.32
CA GLU A 242 -20.01 -12.78 2.93
C GLU A 242 -18.91 -12.70 1.86
N ILE A 243 -17.92 -11.82 2.09
CA ILE A 243 -16.67 -11.73 1.32
C ILE A 243 -15.54 -12.17 2.23
N ARG A 244 -14.81 -13.21 1.82
CA ARG A 244 -13.65 -13.70 2.55
C ARG A 244 -12.39 -12.98 2.10
N THR A 245 -11.59 -12.51 3.05
CA THR A 245 -10.30 -11.87 2.77
C THR A 245 -9.27 -12.25 3.83
N TYR A 246 -7.99 -11.95 3.57
CA TYR A 246 -6.91 -12.23 4.51
C TYR A 246 -6.41 -10.94 5.17
N PHE A 247 -6.46 -10.91 6.50
CA PHE A 247 -5.83 -9.86 7.30
C PHE A 247 -4.50 -10.38 7.82
N ALA A 248 -3.40 -9.90 7.24
CA ALA A 248 -2.07 -10.30 7.63
C ALA A 248 -1.79 -9.86 9.08
N ASN A 249 -1.43 -10.81 9.94
CA ASN A 249 -0.97 -10.50 11.29
C ASN A 249 0.47 -9.96 11.21
N PRO A 250 0.85 -8.94 12.00
CA PRO A 250 2.26 -8.54 12.18
C PRO A 250 3.26 -9.70 12.28
N ASP A 251 2.89 -10.79 12.95
CA ASP A 251 3.72 -11.99 13.08
C ASP A 251 3.95 -12.72 11.75
N ASP A 252 2.92 -12.84 10.90
CA ASP A 252 3.00 -13.45 9.56
C ASP A 252 3.89 -12.62 8.62
N ILE A 253 3.91 -11.30 8.86
CA ILE A 253 4.75 -10.36 8.14
C ILE A 253 6.15 -10.23 8.78
N SER A 254 6.48 -11.07 9.76
CA SER A 254 7.81 -11.11 10.39
C SER A 254 8.50 -12.46 10.24
N ARG A 255 7.72 -13.52 9.99
CA ARG A 255 8.18 -14.89 9.79
C ARG A 255 8.35 -15.17 8.29
N ASP A 256 9.45 -15.84 7.95
CA ASP A 256 10.09 -15.88 6.62
C ASP A 256 10.61 -14.52 6.14
N GLY A 257 11.67 -14.53 5.35
CA GLY A 257 12.25 -13.30 4.82
C GLY A 257 12.49 -13.45 3.32
N LEU A 258 12.95 -12.38 2.68
CA LEU A 258 13.53 -12.42 1.33
C LEU A 258 14.58 -13.53 1.12
N ARG A 259 15.09 -14.16 2.20
CA ARG A 259 16.00 -15.30 2.15
C ARG A 259 15.42 -16.51 1.44
N ASP A 260 14.10 -16.69 1.50
CA ASP A 260 13.42 -17.87 0.96
C ASP A 260 12.94 -17.67 -0.48
N VAL A 261 13.21 -16.49 -1.06
CA VAL A 261 12.77 -16.13 -2.41
C VAL A 261 13.90 -15.51 -3.20
N LYS A 262 14.04 -15.94 -4.45
CA LYS A 262 15.03 -15.37 -5.36
C LYS A 262 14.65 -13.93 -5.71
N VAL A 263 15.50 -12.99 -5.33
CA VAL A 263 15.41 -11.58 -5.75
C VAL A 263 16.40 -11.32 -6.87
N GLU A 264 15.91 -10.84 -8.01
CA GLU A 264 16.75 -10.52 -9.15
C GLU A 264 17.23 -9.08 -9.06
N ARG A 265 18.55 -8.90 -8.94
CA ARG A 265 19.15 -7.58 -9.11
C ARG A 265 19.27 -7.28 -10.61
N LYS A 266 18.64 -6.20 -11.05
CA LYS A 266 18.69 -5.76 -12.46
C LYS A 266 19.53 -4.49 -12.55
N GLU A 267 20.35 -4.39 -13.59
CA GLU A 267 21.28 -3.26 -13.79
C GLU A 267 20.57 -1.98 -14.25
N ARG A 268 19.34 -2.09 -14.80
CA ARG A 268 18.62 -0.93 -15.31
C ARG A 268 17.94 -0.16 -14.19
N LYS A 269 18.17 1.16 -14.18
CA LYS A 269 17.52 2.10 -13.26
C LYS A 269 16.01 2.13 -13.51
N SER A 270 15.24 1.97 -12.43
CA SER A 270 13.79 2.19 -12.44
C SER A 270 13.47 3.69 -12.47
N THR A 271 12.34 4.02 -13.08
CA THR A 271 11.71 5.35 -13.05
C THR A 271 11.01 5.65 -11.72
N LEU A 272 10.82 4.65 -10.86
CA LEU A 272 10.30 4.83 -9.51
C LEU A 272 11.35 5.55 -8.64
N GLU A 273 10.99 6.73 -8.15
CA GLU A 273 11.79 7.50 -7.20
C GLU A 273 11.57 6.95 -5.78
N ILE A 274 12.18 5.79 -5.51
CA ILE A 274 11.96 5.03 -4.27
C ILE A 274 12.23 5.85 -2.99
N SER A 275 13.13 6.83 -3.04
CA SER A 275 13.40 7.76 -1.93
C SER A 275 12.21 8.64 -1.53
N LYS A 276 11.17 8.72 -2.36
CA LYS A 276 9.92 9.45 -2.12
C LYS A 276 8.78 8.54 -1.68
N VAL A 277 8.99 7.22 -1.61
CA VAL A 277 7.96 6.29 -1.19
C VAL A 277 7.99 6.18 0.34
N GLU A 278 6.83 6.36 0.97
CA GLU A 278 6.67 6.25 2.43
C GLU A 278 5.83 5.03 2.79
N LEU A 279 6.46 4.05 3.43
CA LEU A 279 5.80 2.80 3.83
C LEU A 279 5.06 2.94 5.17
N SER A 280 3.96 2.20 5.36
CA SER A 280 3.12 2.30 6.56
C SER A 280 3.85 1.94 7.86
N ARG A 281 4.87 1.06 7.79
CA ARG A 281 5.68 0.69 8.95
C ARG A 281 6.53 1.85 9.47
N ASP A 282 7.09 2.66 8.58
CA ASP A 282 7.91 3.81 8.96
C ASP A 282 7.04 4.87 9.66
N ARG A 283 5.78 5.03 9.22
CA ARG A 283 4.80 5.94 9.84
C ARG A 283 4.46 5.57 11.29
N ASN A 284 4.28 4.28 11.60
CA ASN A 284 3.96 3.84 12.97
C ASN A 284 5.13 4.02 13.95
N LEU A 285 6.37 3.86 13.46
CA LEU A 285 7.57 4.09 14.27
C LEU A 285 7.73 5.57 14.64
N ASP A 286 7.49 6.48 13.70
CA ASP A 286 7.59 7.92 13.96
C ASP A 286 6.44 8.44 14.82
N ARG A 287 5.20 7.93 14.62
CA ARG A 287 4.06 8.25 15.51
C ARG A 287 4.32 7.83 16.96
N THR A 288 4.93 6.66 17.17
CA THR A 288 5.33 6.19 18.51
C THR A 288 6.42 7.07 19.13
N LYS A 289 7.35 7.59 18.33
CA LYS A 289 8.40 8.52 18.82
C LYS A 289 7.82 9.89 19.17
N GLU A 290 6.86 10.40 18.41
CA GLU A 290 6.19 11.68 18.71
C GLU A 290 5.35 11.58 19.98
N THR A 291 4.55 10.51 20.16
CA THR A 291 3.80 10.29 21.41
C THR A 291 4.74 10.17 22.61
N LYS A 292 5.85 9.42 22.50
CA LYS A 292 6.85 9.35 23.58
C LYS A 292 7.49 10.70 23.89
N LYS A 293 7.70 11.55 22.87
CA LYS A 293 8.31 12.88 23.04
C LYS A 293 7.34 13.85 23.73
N ASP A 294 6.05 13.77 23.43
CA ASP A 294 5.03 14.59 24.08
C ASP A 294 4.74 14.11 25.50
N ASP A 295 4.69 12.80 25.77
CA ASP A 295 4.62 12.26 27.12
C ASP A 295 5.82 12.72 27.97
N THR A 296 7.03 12.70 27.39
CA THR A 296 8.24 13.18 28.08
C THR A 296 8.17 14.68 28.36
N ARG A 297 7.58 15.48 27.45
CA ARG A 297 7.38 16.92 27.66
C ARG A 297 6.33 17.24 28.72
N GLU A 298 5.23 16.48 28.77
CA GLU A 298 4.23 16.60 29.84
C GLU A 298 4.82 16.23 31.21
N VAL A 299 5.60 15.14 31.30
CA VAL A 299 6.28 14.77 32.55
C VAL A 299 7.24 15.86 33.01
N ILE A 300 8.07 16.41 32.12
CA ILE A 300 8.99 17.51 32.44
C ILE A 300 8.24 18.78 32.88
N ARG A 301 7.10 19.08 32.26
CA ARG A 301 6.26 20.23 32.63
C ARG A 301 5.64 20.04 34.01
N ASN A 302 5.09 18.86 34.30
CA ASN A 302 4.49 18.53 35.58
C ASN A 302 5.51 18.56 36.73
N ASP A 303 6.74 18.11 36.49
CA ASP A 303 7.82 18.19 37.48
C ASP A 303 8.29 19.63 37.73
N ARG A 304 8.30 20.49 36.70
CA ARG A 304 8.59 21.93 36.87
C ARG A 304 7.50 22.67 37.63
N GLU A 305 6.24 22.35 37.38
CA GLU A 305 5.11 22.94 38.09
C GLU A 305 5.10 22.51 39.58
N LYS A 306 5.39 21.23 39.88
CA LYS A 306 5.56 20.77 41.28
C LYS A 306 6.71 21.47 42.01
N ASN A 307 7.87 21.60 41.37
CA ASN A 307 9.03 22.26 41.97
C ASN A 307 8.80 23.76 42.23
N ASN A 308 7.99 24.45 41.41
CA ASN A 308 7.61 25.84 41.64
C ASN A 308 6.59 26.02 42.78
N VAL A 309 5.72 25.03 43.02
CA VAL A 309 4.76 25.07 44.14
C VAL A 309 5.48 24.88 45.48
N ASP A 310 6.55 24.08 45.53
CA ASP A 310 7.32 23.85 46.76
C ASP A 310 8.28 25.01 47.11
N LEU A 311 8.71 25.81 46.12
CA LEU A 311 9.52 27.01 46.35
C LEU A 311 8.71 28.20 46.90
N ASN A 312 7.41 28.26 46.61
CA ASN A 312 6.51 29.32 47.12
C ASN A 312 5.88 29.01 48.49
N LYS A 313 6.29 27.90 49.14
CA LYS A 313 5.82 27.48 50.47
C LYS A 313 6.88 27.56 51.58
N ARG A 314 8.00 28.25 51.33
CA ARG A 314 9.04 28.50 52.35
C ARG A 314 9.18 29.96 52.70
#